data_AF-A0A952RH56-F1
#
_entry.id   AF-A0A952RH56-F1
#
_cell.length_a   1.000
_cell.length_b   1.000
_cell.length_c   1.000
_cell.angle_alpha   90.00
_cell.angle_beta   90.00
_cell.angle_gamma   90.00
#
_symmetry.space_group_name_H-M   'P 1'
#
loop_
_entity.id
_entity.type
_entity.pdbx_description
1 polymer ?
#
loop_
_entity_poly.entity_id
_entity_poly.type
_entity_poly.pdbx_seq_one_letter_code
_entity_poly.pdbx_strand_id
1 'polypeptide(L)'
;MAAKLSISIVDPTLVEWAQKRAEDQATSVSAIVSDALKAARREQAWARYLEWAGPVGELTPELEAEIGLEIDGAPPAKKSEPRKKPTRKSRQ
;
A
#
# COMPACT_ATOMS: atom_id res chain seq x y z
N MET A 1 5.79 -7.73 -17.58
CA MET A 1 7.13 -7.09 -17.69
C MET A 1 7.54 -6.65 -16.30
N ALA A 2 8.65 -7.15 -15.74
CA ALA A 2 9.17 -6.68 -14.46
C ALA A 2 10.00 -5.41 -14.69
N ALA A 3 9.65 -4.30 -14.03
CA ALA A 3 10.44 -3.08 -14.08
C ALA A 3 11.75 -3.27 -13.29
N LYS A 4 12.90 -3.07 -13.94
CA LYS A 4 14.21 -3.16 -13.29
C LYS A 4 14.50 -1.83 -12.58
N LEU A 5 14.54 -1.86 -11.25
CA LEU A 5 14.90 -0.72 -10.42
C LEU A 5 16.34 -0.88 -9.93
N SER A 6 17.13 0.19 -10.03
CA SER A 6 18.47 0.28 -9.42
C SER A 6 18.37 1.16 -8.19
N ILE A 7 18.83 0.65 -7.05
CA ILE A 7 18.78 1.35 -5.76
C ILE A 7 20.22 1.46 -5.23
N SER A 8 20.65 2.68 -4.92
CA SER A 8 21.93 2.93 -4.28
C SER A 8 21.71 3.12 -2.79
N ILE A 9 22.24 2.20 -1.98
CA ILE A 9 22.21 2.30 -0.52
C ILE A 9 23.50 3.00 -0.08
N VAL A 10 23.36 4.17 0.55
CA VAL A 10 24.50 5.03 0.95
C VAL A 10 25.12 4.54 2.27
N ASP A 11 24.31 3.95 3.14
CA ASP A 11 24.74 3.47 4.45
C ASP A 11 25.23 2.01 4.37
N PRO A 12 26.52 1.74 4.64
CA PRO A 12 27.08 0.39 4.59
C PRO A 12 26.46 -0.56 5.62
N THR A 13 25.99 -0.05 6.77
CA THR A 13 25.39 -0.89 7.82
C THR A 13 24.07 -1.51 7.37
N LEU A 14 23.31 -0.80 6.52
CA LEU A 14 22.08 -1.30 5.92
C LEU A 14 22.37 -2.39 4.88
N VAL A 15 23.51 -2.30 4.18
CA VAL A 15 23.95 -3.32 3.23
C VAL A 15 24.31 -4.60 3.96
N GLU A 16 25.10 -4.52 5.04
CA GLU A 16 25.48 -5.66 5.86
C GLU A 16 24.26 -6.35 6.48
N TRP A 17 23.31 -5.55 7.01
CA TRP A 17 22.05 -6.08 7.51
C TRP A 17 21.27 -6.85 6.44
N ALA A 18 21.16 -6.30 5.22
CA ALA A 18 20.41 -6.92 4.14
C ALA A 18 21.08 -8.21 3.64
N GLN A 19 22.41 -8.25 3.61
CA GLN A 19 23.19 -9.44 3.27
C GLN A 19 22.99 -10.55 4.28
N LYS A 20 23.18 -10.27 5.57
CA LYS A 20 22.99 -11.25 6.64
C LYS A 20 21.58 -11.86 6.62
N ARG A 21 20.57 -11.01 6.45
CA ARG A 21 19.17 -11.47 6.39
C ARG A 21 18.86 -12.31 5.16
N ALA A 22 19.50 -12.00 4.03
CA ALA A 22 19.37 -12.77 2.80
C ALA A 22 19.98 -14.16 2.95
N GLU A 23 21.13 -14.28 3.62
CA GLU A 23 21.75 -15.55 3.98
C GLU A 23 20.85 -16.38 4.92
N ASP A 24 20.35 -15.77 6.00
CA ASP A 24 19.49 -16.43 6.99
C ASP A 24 18.20 -17.00 6.36
N GLN A 25 17.66 -16.30 5.35
CA GLN A 25 16.41 -16.68 4.67
C GLN A 25 16.62 -17.42 3.34
N ALA A 26 17.86 -17.74 2.99
CA ALA A 26 18.23 -18.37 1.72
C ALA A 26 17.61 -17.68 0.49
N THR A 27 17.65 -16.33 0.48
CA THR A 27 17.05 -15.51 -0.58
C THR A 27 18.04 -14.46 -1.09
N SER A 28 17.63 -13.62 -2.04
CA SER A 28 18.49 -12.55 -2.57
C SER A 28 18.37 -11.26 -1.76
N VAL A 29 19.47 -10.49 -1.70
CA VAL A 29 19.49 -9.15 -1.10
C VAL A 29 18.43 -8.24 -1.72
N SER A 30 18.20 -8.35 -3.03
CA SER A 30 17.18 -7.57 -3.72
C SER A 30 15.76 -7.93 -3.28
N ALA A 31 15.49 -9.19 -2.94
CA ALA A 31 14.22 -9.61 -2.38
C ALA A 31 14.00 -9.03 -0.98
N ILE A 32 15.02 -9.12 -0.10
CA ILE A 32 14.98 -8.51 1.24
C ILE A 32 14.71 -7.01 1.17
N VAL A 33 15.42 -6.28 0.30
CA VAL A 33 15.23 -4.84 0.13
C VAL A 33 13.84 -4.53 -0.42
N SER A 34 13.35 -5.32 -1.38
CA SER A 34 12.01 -5.13 -1.95
C SER A 34 10.92 -5.33 -0.90
N ASP A 35 11.05 -6.34 -0.04
CA ASP A 35 10.06 -6.62 1.00
C ASP A 35 10.10 -5.58 2.12
N ALA A 36 11.29 -5.10 2.50
CA ALA A 36 11.43 -3.98 3.43
C ALA A 36 10.75 -2.71 2.89
N LEU A 37 10.92 -2.40 1.59
CA LEU A 37 10.26 -1.26 0.95
C LEU A 37 8.73 -1.41 0.91
N LYS A 38 8.22 -2.62 0.65
CA LYS A 38 6.77 -2.88 0.70
C LYS A 38 6.22 -2.65 2.11
N ALA A 39 6.90 -3.15 3.14
CA ALA A 39 6.51 -2.95 4.53
C ALA A 39 6.48 -1.47 4.90
N ALA A 40 7.53 -0.71 4.56
CA ALA A 40 7.57 0.74 4.81
C ALA A 40 6.46 1.50 4.08
N ARG A 41 6.15 1.14 2.82
CA ARG A 41 5.02 1.73 2.08
C ARG A 41 3.68 1.41 2.74
N ARG A 42 3.51 0.18 3.23
CA ARG A 42 2.30 -0.23 3.95
C ARG A 42 2.11 0.62 5.21
N GLU A 43 3.15 0.80 6.00
CA GLU A 43 3.11 1.64 7.21
C GLU A 43 2.81 3.11 6.89
N GLN A 44 3.39 3.66 5.81
CA GLN A 44 3.10 5.03 5.38
C GLN A 44 1.66 5.19 4.89
N ALA A 45 1.15 4.25 4.10
CA ALA A 45 -0.23 4.24 3.66
C ALA A 45 -1.19 4.12 4.85
N TRP A 46 -0.86 3.26 5.81
CA TRP A 46 -1.58 3.11 7.07
C TRP A 46 -1.63 4.41 7.88
N ALA A 47 -0.49 5.07 8.06
CA ALA A 47 -0.41 6.34 8.76
C ALA A 47 -1.26 7.43 8.08
N ARG A 48 -1.17 7.55 6.75
CA ARG A 48 -2.01 8.49 5.97
C ARG A 48 -3.49 8.17 6.08
N TYR A 49 -3.84 6.89 6.06
CA TYR A 49 -5.20 6.44 6.25
C TYR A 49 -5.72 6.86 7.64
N LEU A 50 -4.95 6.62 8.71
CA LEU A 50 -5.31 7.05 10.06
C LEU A 50 -5.44 8.58 10.19
N GLU A 51 -4.54 9.35 9.56
CA GLU A 51 -4.63 10.81 9.51
C GLU A 51 -5.91 11.29 8.80
N TRP A 52 -6.26 10.65 7.68
CA TRP A 52 -7.46 11.00 6.90
C TRP A 52 -8.76 10.56 7.57
N ALA A 53 -8.78 9.35 8.13
CA ALA A 53 -9.96 8.79 8.78
C ALA A 53 -10.32 9.56 10.06
N GLY A 54 -9.36 10.25 10.69
CA GLY A 54 -9.53 10.85 12.00
C GLY A 54 -9.55 9.78 13.11
N PRO A 55 -9.87 10.13 14.37
CA PRO A 55 -9.99 9.15 15.45
C PRO A 55 -11.25 8.28 15.22
N VAL A 56 -11.16 7.30 14.34
CA VAL A 56 -12.27 6.36 14.07
C VAL A 56 -12.23 5.27 15.12
N GLY A 57 -13.30 5.20 15.91
CA GLY A 57 -13.57 4.09 16.80
C GLY A 57 -13.57 2.77 16.02
N GLU A 58 -12.90 1.78 16.60
CA GLU A 58 -12.79 0.38 16.17
C GLU A 58 -12.55 0.11 14.68
N LEU A 59 -11.35 -0.38 14.41
CA LEU A 59 -10.91 -0.85 13.12
C LEU A 59 -11.67 -2.13 12.73
N THR A 60 -12.63 -2.03 11.82
CA THR A 60 -13.38 -3.22 11.38
C THR A 60 -12.58 -4.04 10.36
N PRO A 61 -12.81 -5.37 10.28
CA PRO A 61 -12.13 -6.23 9.31
C PRO A 61 -12.35 -5.83 7.85
N GLU A 62 -13.48 -5.18 7.53
CA GLU A 62 -13.73 -4.68 6.17
C GLU A 62 -12.78 -3.53 5.80
N LEU A 63 -12.44 -2.69 6.77
CA LEU A 63 -11.54 -1.55 6.61
C LEU A 63 -10.09 -2.02 6.39
N GLU A 64 -9.67 -3.07 7.13
CA GLU A 64 -8.36 -3.70 6.91
C GLU A 64 -8.24 -4.29 5.50
N ALA A 65 -9.31 -4.89 4.97
CA ALA A 65 -9.32 -5.44 3.62
C ALA A 65 -9.25 -4.34 2.54
N GLU A 66 -9.95 -3.23 2.74
CA GLU A 66 -9.94 -2.09 1.81
C GLU A 66 -8.56 -1.41 1.77
N ILE A 67 -7.89 -1.30 2.92
CA ILE A 67 -6.54 -0.75 3.03
C ILE A 67 -5.51 -1.71 2.43
N GLY A 68 -5.69 -3.03 2.60
CA GLY A 68 -4.87 -4.04 1.93
C GLY A 68 -4.89 -3.91 0.39
N LEU A 69 -6.07 -3.67 -0.18
CA LEU A 69 -6.26 -3.48 -1.63
C LEU A 69 -5.56 -2.22 -2.16
N GLU A 70 -5.62 -1.12 -1.42
CA GLU A 70 -4.97 0.15 -1.81
C GLU A 70 -3.43 0.07 -1.70
N ILE A 71 -2.92 -0.73 -0.76
CA ILE A 71 -1.48 -0.94 -0.53
C ILE A 71 -0.86 -1.89 -1.56
N ASP A 72 -1.59 -2.92 -1.99
CA ASP A 72 -1.12 -3.89 -3.00
C ASP A 72 -1.20 -3.35 -4.45
N GLY A 73 -1.64 -2.11 -4.64
CA GLY A 73 -1.59 -1.41 -5.92
C GLY A 73 -2.77 -1.67 -6.85
N ALA A 74 -3.91 -2.10 -6.33
CA ALA A 74 -5.14 -1.97 -7.09
C ALA A 74 -5.41 -0.46 -7.28
N PRO A 75 -5.61 0.02 -8.53
CA PRO A 75 -5.94 1.42 -8.75
C PRO A 75 -7.20 1.75 -7.94
N PRO A 76 -7.30 2.95 -7.36
CA PRO A 76 -8.46 3.31 -6.56
C PRO A 76 -9.70 3.00 -7.40
N ALA A 77 -10.57 2.11 -6.88
CA ALA A 77 -11.85 1.86 -7.50
C ALA A 77 -12.49 3.23 -7.67
N LYS A 78 -12.69 3.64 -8.94
CA LYS A 78 -13.28 4.93 -9.28
C LYS A 78 -14.46 5.12 -8.35
N LYS A 79 -14.37 6.16 -7.49
CA LYS A 79 -15.47 6.61 -6.64
C LYS A 79 -16.74 6.48 -7.46
N SER A 80 -17.62 5.57 -7.04
CA SER A 80 -18.87 5.30 -7.71
C SER A 80 -19.56 6.64 -7.94
N GLU A 81 -19.76 6.96 -9.22
CA GLU A 81 -20.45 8.15 -9.68
C GLU A 81 -21.71 8.36 -8.83
N PRO A 82 -22.00 9.60 -8.39
CA PRO A 82 -23.21 9.85 -7.62
C PRO A 82 -24.40 9.40 -8.47
N ARG A 83 -25.18 8.44 -7.94
CA ARG A 83 -26.39 7.90 -8.56
C ARG A 83 -27.20 9.06 -9.15
N LYS A 84 -27.32 9.09 -10.49
CA LYS A 84 -28.21 10.03 -11.19
C LYS A 84 -29.58 9.98 -10.53
N LYS A 85 -30.01 11.10 -9.95
CA LYS A 85 -31.38 11.25 -9.42
C LYS A 85 -32.38 10.94 -10.54
N PRO A 86 -33.49 10.24 -10.25
CA PRO A 86 -34.51 10.01 -11.26
C PRO A 86 -35.11 11.35 -11.69
N THR A 87 -34.96 11.69 -12.97
CA THR A 87 -35.67 12.82 -13.57
C THR A 87 -37.15 12.46 -13.67
N ARG A 88 -37.94 13.00 -12.73
CA ARG A 88 -39.39 12.93 -12.77
C ARG A 88 -39.85 13.72 -14.01
N LYS A 89 -40.16 13.02 -15.11
CA LYS A 89 -40.88 13.60 -16.24
C LYS A 89 -42.25 14.07 -15.73
N SER A 90 -42.39 15.36 -15.51
CA SER A 90 -43.69 15.99 -15.35
C SER A 90 -44.32 16.06 -16.74
N ARG A 91 -45.47 15.42 -16.87
CA ARG A 91 -46.29 15.32 -18.07
C ARG A 91 -47.26 16.51 -18.03
N GLN A 92 -47.06 17.51 -18.88
CA GLN A 92 -48.07 18.47 -19.31
C GLN A 92 -47.80 18.82 -20.77
#